data_AF-A0A973CMA7-F1
#
_entry.id   AF-A0A973CMA7-F1
#
_cell.length_a   1.000
_cell.length_b   1.000
_cell.length_c   1.000
_cell.angle_alpha   90.00
_cell.angle_beta   90.00
_cell.angle_gamma   90.00
#
_symmetry.space_group_name_H-M   'P 1'
#
loop_
_entity.id
_entity.type
_entity.pdbx_description
1 polymer ?
#
loop_
_entity_poly.entity_id
_entity_poly.type
_entity_poly.pdbx_seq_one_letter_code
_entity_poly.pdbx_strand_id
1 'polypeptide(L)'
;ENISFEKTVEIVVQEAADKCKEMTLRLFIEAAEVALEKGIIIADTKFEFGYYEGEIILIDEVLTCDSSRFWPASSYEEGKNPPSLDKQFVRDYLETQDWDKTAPGPVLPDEIVQKTREIYREAYKQLTGEDL
;
A
#
# COMPACT_ATOMS: atom_id res chain seq x y z
N GLU A 1 -15.15 5.46 2.29
CA GLU A 1 -15.75 5.33 3.63
C GLU A 1 -15.16 4.08 4.26
N ASN A 2 -14.70 4.14 5.51
CA ASN A 2 -14.28 2.93 6.23
C ASN A 2 -15.54 2.26 6.78
N ILE A 3 -15.71 0.96 6.53
CA ILE A 3 -16.89 0.19 6.95
C ILE A 3 -16.50 -0.91 7.93
N SER A 4 -17.44 -1.31 8.78
CA SER A 4 -17.23 -2.45 9.67
C SER A 4 -17.33 -3.78 8.92
N PHE A 5 -16.88 -4.86 9.56
CA PHE A 5 -16.98 -6.20 8.97
C PHE A 5 -18.44 -6.61 8.77
N GLU A 6 -19.33 -6.27 9.69
CA GLU A 6 -20.78 -6.52 9.58
C GLU A 6 -21.35 -5.83 8.35
N LYS A 7 -20.90 -4.60 8.06
CA LYS A 7 -21.32 -3.90 6.85
C LYS A 7 -20.79 -4.56 5.58
N THR A 8 -19.56 -5.09 5.62
CA THR A 8 -19.03 -5.90 4.51
C THR A 8 -19.88 -7.15 4.27
N VAL A 9 -20.28 -7.88 5.33
CA VAL A 9 -21.17 -9.05 5.24
C VAL A 9 -22.51 -8.69 4.59
N GLU A 10 -23.09 -7.53 4.89
CA GLU A 10 -24.33 -7.06 4.23
C GLU A 10 -24.14 -6.85 2.71
N ILE A 11 -22.94 -6.48 2.27
CA ILE A 11 -22.63 -6.16 0.87
C ILE A 11 -22.32 -7.42 0.06
N VAL A 12 -21.48 -8.32 0.60
CA VAL A 12 -20.93 -9.47 -0.15
C VAL A 12 -21.39 -10.84 0.35
N VAL A 13 -22.24 -10.89 1.38
CA VAL A 13 -22.62 -12.10 2.16
C VAL A 13 -21.50 -12.68 3.04
N GLN A 14 -21.91 -13.45 4.05
CA GLN A 14 -21.02 -13.95 5.11
C GLN A 14 -19.84 -14.78 4.56
N GLU A 15 -20.13 -15.76 3.71
CA GLU A 15 -19.14 -16.67 3.14
C GLU A 15 -18.02 -15.92 2.39
N ALA A 16 -18.41 -14.91 1.59
CA ALA A 16 -17.47 -14.10 0.84
C ALA A 16 -16.62 -13.20 1.76
N ALA A 17 -17.27 -12.55 2.73
CA ALA A 17 -16.60 -11.67 3.66
C ALA A 17 -15.56 -12.42 4.50
N ASP A 18 -15.89 -13.63 4.96
CA ASP A 18 -14.97 -14.49 5.69
C ASP A 18 -13.78 -14.92 4.84
N LYS A 19 -14.01 -15.37 3.59
CA LYS A 19 -12.93 -15.76 2.67
C LYS A 19 -12.00 -14.58 2.33
N CYS A 20 -12.56 -13.40 2.03
CA CYS A 20 -11.77 -12.19 1.81
C CYS A 20 -10.94 -11.79 3.05
N LYS A 21 -11.51 -11.90 4.25
CA LYS A 21 -10.81 -11.59 5.51
C LYS A 21 -9.66 -12.58 5.75
N GLU A 22 -9.91 -13.87 5.59
CA GLU A 22 -8.90 -14.93 5.72
C GLU A 22 -7.73 -14.69 4.75
N MET A 23 -8.04 -14.52 3.46
CA MET A 23 -7.03 -14.28 2.42
C MET A 23 -6.25 -12.99 2.69
N THR A 24 -6.93 -11.90 3.05
CA THR A 24 -6.30 -10.61 3.37
C THR A 24 -5.28 -10.75 4.49
N LEU A 25 -5.69 -11.33 5.62
CA LEU A 25 -4.83 -11.44 6.79
C LEU A 25 -3.66 -12.37 6.53
N ARG A 26 -3.90 -13.50 5.86
CA ARG A 26 -2.83 -14.45 5.52
C ARG A 26 -1.79 -13.82 4.59
N LEU A 27 -2.22 -13.21 3.49
CA LEU A 27 -1.32 -12.55 2.54
C LEU A 27 -0.54 -11.42 3.21
N PHE A 28 -1.20 -10.61 4.04
CA PHE A 28 -0.53 -9.52 4.75
C PHE A 28 0.53 -10.03 5.73
N ILE A 29 0.22 -11.03 6.55
CA ILE A 29 1.15 -11.59 7.54
C ILE A 29 2.37 -12.19 6.83
N GLU A 30 2.16 -13.06 5.84
CA GLU A 30 3.24 -13.69 5.09
C GLU A 30 4.15 -12.63 4.41
N ALA A 31 3.56 -11.61 3.80
CA ALA A 31 4.33 -10.54 3.16
C ALA A 31 5.07 -9.64 4.17
N ALA A 32 4.44 -9.32 5.30
CA ALA A 32 5.04 -8.48 6.34
C ALA A 32 6.25 -9.18 6.97
N GLU A 33 6.19 -10.49 7.18
CA GLU A 33 7.33 -11.29 7.65
C GLU A 33 8.51 -11.21 6.67
N VAL A 34 8.26 -11.46 5.38
CA VAL A 34 9.30 -11.40 4.33
C VAL A 34 9.90 -10.00 4.19
N ALA A 35 9.07 -8.96 4.23
CA ALA A 35 9.54 -7.58 4.13
C ALA A 35 10.36 -7.17 5.36
N LEU A 36 9.97 -7.64 6.55
CA LEU A 36 10.66 -7.32 7.79
C LEU A 36 12.08 -7.91 7.81
N GLU A 37 12.27 -9.13 7.30
CA GLU A 37 13.60 -9.73 7.12
C GLU A 37 14.51 -8.88 6.22
N LYS A 38 13.91 -8.10 5.32
CA LYS A 38 14.60 -7.18 4.40
C LYS A 38 14.70 -5.75 4.95
N GLY A 39 14.30 -5.53 6.19
CA GLY A 39 14.37 -4.23 6.86
C GLY A 39 13.22 -3.27 6.50
N ILE A 40 12.11 -3.77 5.97
CA ILE A 40 10.92 -2.98 5.62
C ILE A 40 9.74 -3.42 6.47
N ILE A 41 9.06 -2.46 7.08
CA ILE A 41 7.76 -2.65 7.73
C ILE A 41 6.67 -2.32 6.72
N ILE A 42 5.72 -3.24 6.52
CA ILE A 42 4.48 -2.97 5.80
C ILE A 42 3.44 -2.53 6.84
N ALA A 43 3.14 -1.24 6.88
CA ALA A 43 2.22 -0.69 7.89
C ALA A 43 0.76 -1.05 7.59
N ASP A 44 0.38 -0.96 6.30
CA ASP A 44 -0.91 -1.37 5.78
C ASP A 44 -0.82 -1.63 4.28
N THR A 45 -1.85 -2.29 3.75
CA THR A 45 -2.00 -2.57 2.32
C THR A 45 -3.48 -2.66 1.95
N LYS A 46 -3.78 -2.42 0.67
CA LYS A 46 -5.09 -2.66 0.08
C LYS A 46 -4.99 -3.82 -0.91
N PHE A 47 -5.81 -4.84 -0.73
CA PHE A 47 -6.04 -5.88 -1.73
C PHE A 47 -7.40 -5.68 -2.39
N GLU A 48 -7.52 -6.11 -3.64
CA GLU A 48 -8.80 -6.24 -4.31
C GLU A 48 -9.06 -7.71 -4.65
N PHE A 49 -10.33 -8.09 -4.50
CA PHE A 49 -10.79 -9.43 -4.81
C PHE A 49 -11.93 -9.36 -5.82
N GLY A 50 -11.91 -10.29 -6.77
CA GLY A 50 -12.95 -10.46 -7.78
C GLY A 50 -13.62 -11.82 -7.67
N TYR A 51 -14.79 -11.94 -8.28
CA TYR A 51 -15.42 -13.24 -8.54
C TYR A 51 -15.10 -13.71 -9.94
N TYR A 52 -14.61 -14.95 -10.05
CA TYR A 52 -14.41 -15.62 -11.32
C TYR A 52 -14.82 -17.08 -11.21
N GLU A 53 -15.76 -17.52 -12.05
CA GLU A 53 -16.28 -18.89 -12.07
C GLU A 53 -16.78 -19.41 -10.70
N GLY A 54 -17.35 -18.52 -9.89
CA GLY A 54 -17.86 -18.85 -8.55
C GLY A 54 -16.80 -18.81 -7.44
N GLU A 55 -15.53 -18.55 -7.79
CA GLU A 55 -14.43 -18.45 -6.85
C GLU A 55 -14.04 -16.99 -6.60
N ILE A 56 -13.56 -16.73 -5.38
CA ILE A 56 -12.92 -15.46 -5.03
C ILE A 56 -11.46 -15.54 -5.43
N ILE A 57 -11.02 -14.60 -6.26
CA ILE A 57 -9.65 -14.48 -6.75
C ILE A 57 -9.03 -13.16 -6.32
N LEU A 58 -7.72 -13.17 -6.06
CA LEU A 58 -6.95 -11.94 -5.90
C LEU A 58 -6.79 -11.27 -7.27
N ILE A 59 -7.02 -9.97 -7.33
CA ILE A 59 -6.89 -9.16 -8.54
C ILE A 59 -6.07 -7.89 -8.23
N ASP A 60 -6.00 -6.98 -9.20
CA ASP A 60 -5.28 -5.70 -9.09
C ASP A 60 -3.79 -5.87 -8.77
N GLU A 61 -3.10 -4.77 -8.45
CA GLU A 61 -1.76 -4.80 -7.88
C GLU A 61 -1.74 -5.29 -6.42
N VAL A 62 -0.61 -5.85 -6.02
CA VAL A 62 -0.45 -6.52 -4.72
C VAL A 62 0.88 -6.09 -4.12
N LEU A 63 0.83 -5.46 -2.95
CA LEU A 63 2.02 -5.12 -2.15
C LEU A 63 3.03 -4.25 -2.92
N THR A 64 2.54 -3.22 -3.59
CA THR A 64 3.36 -2.24 -4.30
C THR A 64 3.51 -0.97 -3.46
N CYS A 65 4.46 -0.09 -3.85
CA CYS A 65 4.58 1.28 -3.31
C CYS A 65 3.31 2.13 -3.52
N ASP A 66 2.35 1.63 -4.27
CA ASP A 66 1.12 2.29 -4.63
C ASP A 66 -0.06 1.85 -3.76
N SER A 67 -0.13 0.54 -3.49
CA SER A 67 -1.18 -0.11 -2.71
C SER A 67 -0.86 -0.19 -1.21
N SER A 68 0.39 0.06 -0.81
CA SER A 68 0.90 -0.25 0.52
C SER A 68 1.76 0.88 1.08
N ARG A 69 1.80 0.97 2.41
CA ARG A 69 2.72 1.86 3.12
C ARG A 69 3.95 1.10 3.59
N PHE A 70 5.11 1.50 3.09
CA PHE A 70 6.40 0.88 3.38
C PHE A 70 7.27 1.83 4.20
N TRP A 71 7.71 1.34 5.36
CA TRP A 71 8.57 2.09 6.26
C TRP A 71 9.92 1.37 6.43
N PRO A 72 11.06 2.07 6.36
CA PRO A 72 12.33 1.48 6.74
C PRO A 72 12.29 1.13 8.23
N ALA A 73 12.49 -0.15 8.57
CA ALA A 73 12.40 -0.64 9.95
C ALA A 73 13.39 0.09 10.87
N SER A 74 14.56 0.48 10.36
CA SER A 74 15.57 1.25 11.09
C SER A 74 15.15 2.67 11.46
N SER A 75 14.06 3.18 10.88
CA SER A 75 13.57 4.56 11.08
C SER A 75 12.23 4.63 11.82
N TYR A 76 11.62 3.48 12.10
CA TYR A 76 10.34 3.43 12.81
C TYR A 76 10.50 3.78 14.29
N GLU A 77 9.63 4.68 14.77
CA GLU A 77 9.52 5.06 16.17
C GLU A 77 8.05 5.34 16.49
N GLU A 78 7.54 4.79 17.59
CA GLU A 78 6.16 5.01 18.00
C GLU A 78 5.86 6.50 18.18
N GLY A 79 4.71 6.94 17.67
CA GLY A 79 4.28 8.35 17.75
C GLY A 79 4.93 9.27 16.71
N LYS A 80 5.75 8.74 15.78
CA LYS A 80 6.29 9.49 14.64
C LYS A 80 5.85 8.88 13.32
N ASN A 81 5.65 9.75 12.32
CA ASN A 81 5.51 9.30 10.93
C ASN A 81 6.91 9.06 10.36
N PRO A 82 7.26 7.81 10.01
CA PRO A 82 8.57 7.51 9.45
C PRO A 82 8.70 8.01 8.00
N PRO A 83 9.94 8.13 7.49
CA PRO A 83 10.18 8.33 6.06
C PRO A 83 9.48 7.25 5.25
N SER A 84 8.72 7.64 4.23
CA SER A 84 7.99 6.71 3.37
C SER A 84 8.85 6.19 2.23
N LEU A 85 8.71 4.89 1.94
CA LEU A 85 9.24 4.23 0.74
C LEU A 85 8.17 4.05 -0.36
N ASP A 86 7.15 4.90 -0.36
CA ASP A 86 5.93 4.71 -1.13
C ASP A 86 5.31 6.05 -1.61
N LYS A 87 4.09 6.00 -2.18
CA LYS A 87 3.31 7.16 -2.64
C LYS A 87 3.16 8.29 -1.64
N GLN A 88 3.36 8.04 -0.34
CA GLN A 88 3.18 9.05 0.70
C GLN A 88 4.13 10.24 0.49
N PHE A 89 5.32 10.05 -0.10
CA PHE A 89 6.23 11.17 -0.41
C PHE A 89 5.58 12.23 -1.34
N VAL A 90 4.93 11.79 -2.42
CA VAL A 90 4.24 12.72 -3.35
C VAL A 90 3.00 13.31 -2.70
N ARG A 91 2.28 12.54 -1.89
CA ARG A 91 1.11 13.04 -1.15
C ARG A 91 1.52 14.15 -0.20
N ASP A 92 2.56 13.94 0.59
CA ASP A 92 3.07 14.93 1.54
C ASP A 92 3.52 16.21 0.80
N TYR A 93 4.16 16.08 -0.35
CA TYR A 93 4.45 17.23 -1.21
C TYR A 93 3.19 17.96 -1.67
N LEU A 94 2.18 17.23 -2.15
CA LEU A 94 0.92 17.83 -2.64
C LEU A 94 0.15 18.55 -1.52
N GLU A 95 0.20 18.08 -0.27
CA GLU A 95 -0.41 18.77 0.87
C GLU A 95 0.29 20.11 1.20
N THR A 96 1.49 20.37 0.68
CA THR A 96 2.15 21.69 0.80
C THR A 96 1.67 22.70 -0.24
N GLN A 97 0.91 22.27 -1.24
CA GLN A 97 0.41 23.10 -2.33
C GLN A 97 -0.97 23.67 -1.99
N ASP A 98 -1.30 24.83 -2.54
CA ASP A 98 -2.67 25.39 -2.49
C ASP A 98 -3.57 24.70 -3.52
N TRP A 99 -3.77 23.40 -3.33
CA TRP A 99 -4.58 22.55 -4.19
C TRP A 99 -5.64 21.81 -3.38
N ASP A 100 -6.90 22.07 -3.70
CA ASP A 100 -8.08 21.51 -3.02
C ASP A 100 -8.41 20.06 -3.43
N LYS A 101 -7.50 19.40 -4.15
CA LYS A 101 -7.66 18.04 -4.70
C LYS A 101 -8.69 17.95 -5.84
N THR A 102 -9.10 19.08 -6.41
CA THR A 102 -9.96 19.13 -7.61
C THR A 102 -9.12 19.00 -8.88
N ALA A 103 -9.54 18.14 -9.81
CA ALA A 103 -8.83 17.98 -11.08
C ALA A 103 -8.96 19.22 -11.99
N PRO A 104 -7.92 19.57 -12.78
CA PRO A 104 -6.62 18.90 -12.88
C PRO A 104 -5.69 19.22 -11.71
N GLY A 105 -4.88 18.24 -11.31
CA GLY A 105 -3.83 18.44 -10.30
C GLY A 105 -2.64 19.27 -10.81
N PRO A 106 -1.81 19.81 -9.90
CA PRO A 106 -0.63 20.58 -10.29
C PRO A 106 0.40 19.70 -11.02
N VAL A 107 1.18 20.31 -11.89
CA VAL A 107 2.34 19.66 -12.51
C VAL A 107 3.42 19.51 -11.44
N LEU A 108 3.89 18.29 -11.22
CA LEU A 108 4.96 18.02 -10.27
C LEU A 108 6.29 18.52 -10.82
N PRO A 109 7.11 19.24 -10.02
CA PRO A 109 8.48 19.57 -10.40
C PRO A 109 9.31 18.32 -10.68
N ASP A 110 10.28 18.43 -11.60
CA ASP A 110 11.15 17.32 -11.98
C ASP A 110 11.86 16.67 -10.78
N GLU A 111 12.27 17.47 -9.79
CA GLU A 111 12.91 16.96 -8.58
C GLU A 111 12.01 16.02 -7.78
N ILE A 112 10.71 16.31 -7.68
CA ILE A 112 9.74 15.48 -6.98
C ILE A 112 9.52 14.19 -7.77
N VAL A 113 9.43 14.29 -9.10
CA VAL A 113 9.31 13.13 -9.98
C VAL A 113 10.52 12.20 -9.86
N GLN A 114 11.75 12.74 -9.94
CA GLN A 114 12.97 11.96 -9.82
C GLN A 114 13.07 11.32 -8.43
N LYS A 115 12.78 12.08 -7.36
CA LYS A 115 12.86 11.55 -6.00
C LYS A 115 11.86 10.43 -5.75
N THR A 116 10.65 10.57 -6.25
CA THR A 116 9.63 9.50 -6.19
C THR A 116 10.13 8.26 -6.91
N ARG A 117 10.71 8.41 -8.11
CA ARG A 117 11.26 7.29 -8.87
C ARG A 117 12.39 6.58 -8.13
N GLU A 118 13.30 7.32 -7.49
CA GLU A 118 14.38 6.75 -6.67
C GLU A 118 13.82 5.93 -5.51
N ILE A 119 12.82 6.46 -4.80
CA ILE A 119 12.17 5.78 -3.67
C ILE A 119 11.60 4.43 -4.11
N TYR A 120 10.91 4.39 -5.25
CA TYR A 120 10.31 3.16 -5.75
C TYR A 120 11.36 2.12 -6.15
N ARG A 121 12.47 2.56 -6.77
CA ARG A 121 13.57 1.67 -7.14
C ARG A 121 14.27 1.11 -5.89
N GLU A 122 14.43 1.93 -4.87
CA GLU A 122 15.02 1.49 -3.60
C GLU A 122 14.12 0.46 -2.90
N ALA A 123 12.82 0.74 -2.80
CA ALA A 123 11.85 -0.20 -2.23
C ALA A 123 11.84 -1.53 -2.99
N TYR A 124 11.79 -1.49 -4.32
CA TYR A 124 11.86 -2.68 -5.18
C TYR A 124 13.16 -3.46 -4.93
N LYS A 125 14.30 -2.77 -4.92
CA LYS A 125 15.61 -3.41 -4.72
C LYS A 125 15.74 -4.05 -3.36
N GLN A 126 15.29 -3.40 -2.30
CA GLN A 126 15.30 -3.99 -0.95
C GLN A 126 14.38 -5.21 -0.87
N LEU A 127 13.17 -5.11 -1.41
CA LEU A 127 12.19 -6.20 -1.38
C LEU A 127 12.58 -7.40 -2.24
N THR A 128 13.16 -7.19 -3.42
CA THR A 128 13.44 -8.27 -4.38
C THR A 128 14.90 -8.71 -4.39
N GLY A 129 15.83 -7.81 -4.06
CA GLY A 129 17.27 -7.99 -4.29
C GLY A 129 17.71 -7.68 -5.72
N GLU A 130 16.82 -7.20 -6.58
CA GLU A 130 17.08 -6.93 -8.00
C GLU A 130 17.13 -5.42 -8.32
N ASP A 131 17.81 -5.04 -9.40
CA ASP A 131 17.82 -3.66 -9.91
C ASP A 131 16.79 -3.49 -11.05
N LEU A 132 16.04 -2.39 -11.03
CA LEU A 132 15.03 -2.02 -12.04
C LEU A 132 15.57 -1.05 -13.11
#